data_AF-A0A139A6W8-F1
#
_entry.id   AF-A0A139A6W8-F1
#
_cell.length_a   1.000
_cell.length_b   1.000
_cell.length_c   1.000
_cell.angle_alpha   90.00
_cell.angle_beta   90.00
_cell.angle_gamma   90.00
#
_symmetry.space_group_name_H-M   'P 1'
#
loop_
_entity.id
_entity.type
_entity.pdbx_description
1 polymer ?
#
loop_
_entity_poly.entity_id
_entity_poly.type
_entity_poly.pdbx_seq_one_letter_code
_entity_poly.pdbx_strand_id
1 'polypeptide(L)' 'MSDVNAPNTEPEEVPDPLPVLREECEHHCTAFKAVYDACAERIEKEGGEQNCALEFFDLLECIDHCAAPKLAKHFV' A
#
# COMPACT_ATOMS: atom_id res chain seq x y z
N MET A 1 -12.90 10.05 -38.11
CA MET A 1 -11.60 9.96 -38.81
C MET A 1 -11.00 8.61 -38.52
N SER A 2 -10.72 7.87 -39.57
CA SER A 2 -9.88 6.67 -39.57
C SER A 2 -8.46 7.04 -39.16
N ASP A 3 -7.80 6.17 -38.40
CA ASP A 3 -6.48 5.60 -38.75
C ASP A 3 -6.15 4.44 -37.79
N VAL A 4 -6.54 3.24 -38.22
CA VAL A 4 -6.10 1.95 -37.66
C VAL A 4 -4.88 1.53 -38.47
N ASN A 5 -3.68 1.98 -38.07
CA ASN A 5 -2.38 1.30 -38.24
C ASN A 5 -1.24 2.23 -37.80
N ALA A 6 -0.97 2.28 -36.50
CA ALA A 6 0.36 2.63 -35.99
C ALA A 6 0.92 1.36 -35.34
N PRO A 7 2.16 0.92 -35.66
CA PRO A 7 2.80 -0.11 -34.87
C PRO A 7 2.86 0.39 -33.44
N ASN A 8 2.24 -0.36 -32.53
CA ASN A 8 2.13 0.02 -31.13
C ASN A 8 3.52 -0.13 -30.47
N THR A 9 4.38 0.86 -30.65
CA THR A 9 5.64 1.02 -29.92
C THR A 9 5.39 1.86 -28.67
N GLU A 10 4.36 1.51 -27.90
CA GLU A 10 4.27 1.96 -26.51
C GLU A 10 5.40 1.26 -25.75
N PRO A 11 6.20 1.99 -24.95
CA PRO A 11 7.16 1.34 -24.06
C PRO A 11 6.40 0.34 -23.18
N GLU A 12 6.92 -0.88 -23.03
CA GLU A 12 6.37 -1.84 -22.07
C GLU A 12 6.29 -1.15 -20.70
N GLU A 13 5.08 -1.02 -20.16
CA GLU A 13 4.85 -0.41 -18.85
C GLU A 13 5.52 -1.29 -17.81
N VAL A 14 6.61 -0.81 -17.22
CA VAL A 14 7.27 -1.48 -16.10
C VAL A 14 6.39 -1.29 -14.87
N PRO A 15 5.86 -2.37 -14.25
CA PRO A 15 5.02 -2.24 -13.07
C PRO A 15 5.77 -1.62 -11.88
N ASP A 16 5.11 -0.75 -11.12
CA ASP A 16 5.65 -0.24 -9.84
C ASP A 16 5.86 -1.41 -8.87
N PRO A 17 7.09 -1.62 -8.34
CA PRO A 17 7.35 -2.69 -7.38
C PRO A 17 6.78 -2.40 -5.98
N LEU A 18 6.49 -1.15 -5.61
CA LEU A 18 6.11 -0.78 -4.24
C LEU A 18 4.85 -1.52 -3.72
N PRO A 19 3.74 -1.63 -4.48
CA PRO A 19 2.55 -2.34 -4.00
C PRO A 19 2.82 -3.80 -3.64
N VAL A 20 3.58 -4.51 -4.47
CA VAL A 20 3.96 -5.91 -4.23
C VAL A 20 4.82 -6.04 -2.98
N LEU A 21 5.80 -5.16 -2.83
CA LEU A 21 6.69 -5.15 -1.66
C LEU A 21 5.96 -4.82 -0.36
N ARG A 22 4.93 -3.96 -0.41
CA ARG A 22 4.08 -3.66 0.74
C ARG A 22 3.23 -4.85 1.14
N GLU A 23 2.57 -5.51 0.18
CA GLU A 23 1.79 -6.73 0.41
C GLU A 23 2.66 -7.83 1.03
N GLU A 24 3.87 -8.04 0.51
CA GLU A 24 4.85 -8.94 1.10
C GLU A 24 5.24 -8.57 2.54
N CYS A 25 5.13 -7.31 2.96
CA CYS A 25 5.55 -6.86 4.29
C CYS A 25 4.41 -6.86 5.32
N GLU A 26 3.15 -6.99 4.89
CA GLU A 26 1.98 -6.98 5.79
C GLU A 26 2.05 -8.07 6.87
N HIS A 27 2.56 -9.26 6.51
CA HIS A 27 2.63 -10.40 7.43
C HIS A 27 3.57 -10.18 8.63
N HIS A 28 4.48 -9.20 8.57
CA HIS A 28 5.32 -8.81 9.71
C HIS A 28 4.61 -7.86 10.68
N CYS A 29 3.52 -7.22 10.24
CA CYS A 29 2.86 -6.12 10.93
C CYS A 29 1.49 -6.50 11.50
N THR A 30 1.24 -7.80 11.73
CA THR A 30 -0.08 -8.32 12.17
C THR A 30 -0.56 -7.70 13.48
N ALA A 31 0.34 -7.37 14.40
CA ALA A 31 -0.01 -6.71 15.65
C ALA A 31 -0.59 -5.29 15.41
N PHE A 32 0.07 -4.48 14.58
CA PHE A 32 -0.42 -3.15 14.22
C PHE A 32 -1.70 -3.23 13.38
N LYS A 33 -1.79 -4.22 12.49
CA LYS A 33 -3.00 -4.48 11.70
C LYS A 33 -4.19 -4.80 12.59
N ALA A 34 -4.01 -5.62 13.62
CA ALA A 34 -5.06 -5.93 14.58
C ALA A 34 -5.53 -4.70 15.36
N VAL A 35 -4.63 -3.79 15.70
CA VAL A 35 -4.97 -2.51 16.37
C VAL A 35 -5.76 -1.60 15.44
N TYR A 36 -5.33 -1.46 14.19
CA TYR A 36 -6.06 -0.70 13.16
C TYR A 36 -7.46 -1.29 12.91
N ASP A 37 -7.58 -2.61 12.78
CA ASP A 37 -8.86 -3.27 12.55
C ASP A 37 -9.81 -3.09 13.75
N ALA A 38 -9.30 -3.19 14.97
CA ALA A 38 -10.09 -2.91 16.17
C ALA A 38 -10.58 -1.45 16.22
N CYS A 39 -9.77 -0.49 15.75
CA CYS A 39 -10.20 0.89 15.60
C CYS A 39 -11.29 1.03 14.53
N ALA A 40 -11.10 0.41 13.35
CA ALA A 40 -12.07 0.48 12.26
C ALA A 40 -13.45 -0.05 12.71
N GLU A 41 -13.47 -1.21 13.38
CA GLU A 41 -14.69 -1.79 13.95
C GLU A 41 -15.33 -0.90 15.02
N ARG A 42 -14.54 -0.16 15.82
CA ARG A 42 -15.05 0.78 16.82
C ARG A 42 -15.78 1.94 16.13
N ILE A 43 -15.16 2.53 15.11
CA ILE A 43 -15.71 3.69 14.41
C ILE A 43 -16.98 3.33 13.63
N GLU A 44 -17.05 2.14 13.04
CA GLU A 44 -18.28 1.64 12.41
C GLU A 44 -19.46 1.58 13.39
N LYS A 45 -19.20 1.33 14.68
CA LYS A 45 -20.23 1.23 15.73
C LYS A 45 -20.57 2.59 16.37
N GLU A 46 -19.56 3.42 16.63
CA GLU A 46 -19.71 4.67 17.38
C GLU A 46 -20.06 5.88 16.50
N GLY A 47 -19.62 5.88 15.23
CA GLY A 47 -19.79 7.00 14.32
C GLY A 47 -19.15 8.31 14.80
N GLY A 48 -19.57 9.44 14.21
CA GLY A 48 -19.08 10.77 14.57
C GLY A 48 -17.76 11.17 13.88
N GLU A 49 -17.04 12.14 14.45
CA GLU A 49 -15.80 12.71 13.90
C GLU A 49 -14.52 11.90 14.23
N GLN A 50 -14.68 10.67 14.75
CA GLN A 50 -13.54 9.80 15.04
C GLN A 50 -12.87 9.30 13.75
N ASN A 51 -11.58 9.02 13.82
CA ASN A 51 -10.81 8.38 12.74
C ASN A 51 -9.74 7.44 13.32
N CYS A 52 -9.19 6.58 12.46
CA CYS A 52 -8.10 5.65 12.80
C CYS A 52 -6.76 6.09 12.22
N ALA A 53 -6.54 7.39 12.04
CA ALA A 53 -5.34 7.88 11.36
C ALA A 53 -4.06 7.49 12.12
N LEU A 54 -4.10 7.51 13.46
CA LEU A 54 -2.96 7.13 14.29
C LEU A 54 -2.61 5.65 14.10
N GLU A 55 -3.60 4.76 14.26
CA GLU A 55 -3.42 3.32 14.10
C GLU A 55 -3.02 2.96 12.65
N PHE A 56 -3.51 3.72 11.67
CA PHE A 56 -3.09 3.59 10.28
C PHE A 56 -1.62 3.99 10.08
N PHE A 57 -1.17 5.10 10.67
CA PHE A 57 0.23 5.51 10.56
C PHE A 57 1.17 4.54 11.26
N ASP A 58 0.78 3.96 12.41
CA ASP A 58 1.56 2.92 13.09
C ASP A 58 1.71 1.66 12.21
N LEU A 59 0.60 1.22 11.57
CA LEU A 59 0.62 0.10 10.63
C LEU A 59 1.48 0.42 9.40
N LEU A 60 1.32 1.60 8.82
CA LEU A 60 2.05 2.04 7.63
C LEU A 60 3.55 2.15 7.91
N GLU A 61 3.94 2.70 9.07
CA GLU A 61 5.35 2.77 9.48
C GLU A 61 5.98 1.38 9.51
N CYS A 62 5.31 0.40 10.11
CA CYS A 62 5.81 -0.98 10.15
C CYS A 62 6.01 -1.56 8.74
N ILE A 63 5.01 -1.40 7.86
CA ILE A 63 5.06 -1.91 6.47
C ILE A 63 6.19 -1.22 5.70
N ASP A 64 6.29 0.10 5.77
CA ASP A 64 7.29 0.87 5.03
C ASP A 64 8.71 0.64 5.57
N HIS A 65 8.88 0.40 6.87
CA HIS A 65 10.17 0.00 7.45
C HIS A 65 10.68 -1.32 6.84
N CYS A 66 9.77 -2.26 6.55
CA CYS A 66 10.09 -3.50 5.86
C CYS A 66 10.30 -3.30 4.34
N ALA A 67 9.45 -2.53 3.68
CA ALA A 67 9.45 -2.40 2.22
C ALA A 67 10.58 -1.51 1.68
N ALA A 68 10.93 -0.43 2.39
CA ALA A 68 11.93 0.54 1.95
C ALA A 68 13.29 -0.06 1.54
N PRO A 69 13.95 -0.93 2.34
CA PRO A 69 15.23 -1.53 1.93
C PRO A 69 15.11 -2.50 0.75
N LYS A 70 13.92 -3.09 0.52
CA LYS A 70 13.65 -3.92 -0.66
C LYS A 70 13.49 -3.03 -1.90
N LEU A 71 12.68 -1.98 -1.77
CA LEU A 71 12.40 -1.01 -2.84
C LEU A 71 13.67 -0.33 -3.34
N ALA A 72 14.57 0.06 -2.43
CA ALA A 72 15.85 0.67 -2.79
C ALA A 72 16.66 -0.18 -3.79
N LYS A 73 16.52 -1.52 -3.78
CA LYS A 73 17.23 -2.41 -4.72
C LYS A 73 16.70 -2.35 -6.15
N HIS A 74 15.53 -1.75 -6.37
CA HIS A 74 14.96 -1.55 -7.71
C HIS A 74 15.44 -0.25 -8.38
N PHE A 75 16.06 0.65 -7.62
CA PHE A 75 16.49 1.99 -8.09
C PHE A 75 18.01 2.20 -8.06
N VAL A 76 18.78 1.18 -7.69
CA VAL A 76 20.24 1.20 -7.59
C VAL A 76 20.85 0.29 -8.65
#